data_AF-A0A4V2VZ88-F1
#
_entry.id   AF-A0A4V2VZ88-F1
#
_cell.length_a   1.000
_cell.length_b   1.000
_cell.length_c   1.000
_cell.angle_alpha   90.00
_cell.angle_beta   90.00
_cell.angle_gamma   90.00
#
_symmetry.space_group_name_H-M   'P 1'
#
loop_
_entity.id
_entity.type
_entity.pdbx_description
1 polymer ?
#
loop_
_entity_poly.entity_id
_entity_poly.type
_entity_poly.pdbx_seq_one_letter_code
_entity_poly.pdbx_strand_id
1 'polypeptide(L)'
;MKFTIKLKLSLAFAVMIVLLLATAIYGVTSLSELNNAMTQMSNGPVARLDLAQRVSVAQLQSIRQQKNLIAATTPTEIDAAREKGNAARVELKTALDKALSIATEQGKPRWLKIQEFAAKADAVDDRIRAAVQAGATDQAQRLSVTEGREAANGLDAAVDELVALSKQQLADANTETDILYETTRNLMVGVAGVAVVIALSAAIWISMTISRGLARATAGVRNVAEGDLTRTVEISTKDEIGELLGHVNVMIERLRGVVADALAASSNVSSGSQELSASSETLSQGATEQASSAEEASASMEQMAANIKQNADNAAQTEKIARQSSRDAEASGQAVNRAVGAMR
;
A
#
# COMPACT_ATOMS: atom_id res chain seq x y z
N MET A 1 -11.24 10.07 18.37
CA MET A 1 -11.18 8.86 17.51
C MET A 1 -9.81 8.20 17.68
N LYS A 2 -9.76 6.87 17.85
CA LYS A 2 -8.49 6.11 17.84
C LYS A 2 -8.02 6.01 16.38
N PHE A 3 -6.83 6.52 16.05
CA PHE A 3 -6.23 6.36 14.73
C PHE A 3 -5.65 4.95 14.60
N THR A 4 -6.49 4.00 14.21
CA THR A 4 -6.08 2.62 13.98
C THR A 4 -5.08 2.52 12.84
N ILE A 5 -4.25 1.46 12.83
CA ILE A 5 -3.36 1.16 11.71
C ILE A 5 -4.18 1.02 10.42
N LYS A 6 -5.35 0.37 10.50
CA LYS A 6 -6.27 0.24 9.36
C LYS A 6 -6.69 1.60 8.81
N LEU A 7 -7.03 2.56 9.68
CA LEU A 7 -7.43 3.91 9.26
C LEU A 7 -6.27 4.70 8.65
N LYS A 8 -5.06 4.59 9.22
CA LYS A 8 -3.86 5.24 8.66
C LYS A 8 -3.55 4.71 7.25
N LEU A 9 -3.61 3.38 7.08
CA LEU A 9 -3.38 2.73 5.80
C LEU A 9 -4.47 3.11 4.79
N SER A 10 -5.75 3.03 5.18
CA SER A 10 -6.86 3.35 4.29
C SER A 10 -6.85 4.80 3.85
N LEU A 11 -6.47 5.73 4.73
CA LEU A 11 -6.37 7.14 4.40
C LEU A 11 -5.21 7.42 3.44
N ALA A 12 -4.04 6.81 3.66
CA ALA A 12 -2.91 6.92 2.73
C ALA A 12 -3.26 6.37 1.34
N PHE A 13 -3.87 5.18 1.26
CA PHE A 13 -4.31 4.60 0.00
C PHE A 13 -5.45 5.40 -0.65
N ALA A 14 -6.42 5.90 0.13
CA ALA A 14 -7.51 6.71 -0.40
C ALA A 14 -6.99 8.00 -1.05
N VAL A 15 -6.03 8.69 -0.41
CA VAL A 15 -5.39 9.87 -1.01
C VAL A 15 -4.69 9.51 -2.32
N MET A 16 -3.95 8.40 -2.35
CA MET A 16 -3.28 7.93 -3.57
C MET A 16 -4.26 7.58 -4.69
N ILE A 17 -5.36 6.91 -4.37
CA ILE A 17 -6.42 6.55 -5.33
C ILE A 17 -7.11 7.79 -5.87
N VAL A 18 -7.44 8.76 -5.01
CA VAL A 18 -8.05 10.03 -5.43
C VAL A 18 -7.12 10.80 -6.35
N LEU A 19 -5.82 10.89 -6.02
CA LEU A 19 -4.83 11.53 -6.89
C LEU A 19 -4.72 10.80 -8.24
N LEU A 20 -4.67 9.47 -8.24
CA LEU A 20 -4.61 8.68 -9.47
C LEU A 20 -5.86 8.91 -10.33
N LEU A 21 -7.05 8.85 -9.74
CA LEU A 21 -8.31 9.12 -10.46
C LEU A 21 -8.35 10.54 -11.01
N ALA A 22 -7.95 11.53 -10.23
CA ALA A 22 -7.88 12.92 -10.68
C ALA A 22 -6.92 13.07 -11.87
N THR A 23 -5.73 12.46 -11.81
CA THR A 23 -4.78 12.49 -12.94
C THR A 23 -5.32 11.76 -14.17
N ALA A 24 -5.99 10.62 -14.00
CA ALA A 24 -6.56 9.87 -15.11
C ALA A 24 -7.70 10.66 -15.79
N ILE A 25 -8.60 11.23 -15.01
CA ILE A 25 -9.71 12.07 -15.51
C ILE A 25 -9.15 13.30 -16.24
N TYR A 26 -8.20 14.00 -15.61
CA TYR A 26 -7.56 15.16 -16.23
C TYR A 26 -6.81 14.80 -17.52
N GLY A 27 -6.06 13.69 -17.52
CA GLY A 27 -5.33 13.21 -18.69
C GLY A 27 -6.26 12.87 -19.86
N VAL A 28 -7.37 12.18 -19.59
CA VAL A 28 -8.37 11.82 -20.61
C VAL A 28 -9.09 13.06 -21.15
N THR A 29 -9.48 13.99 -20.28
CA THR A 29 -10.13 15.24 -20.70
C THR A 29 -9.19 16.10 -21.55
N SER A 30 -7.94 16.27 -21.14
CA SER A 30 -6.95 17.02 -21.93
C SER A 30 -6.61 16.33 -23.26
N LEU A 31 -6.53 15.01 -23.30
CA LEU A 31 -6.33 14.28 -24.56
C LEU A 31 -7.53 14.47 -25.52
N SER A 32 -8.75 14.53 -24.97
CA SER A 32 -9.95 14.84 -25.74
C SER A 32 -9.91 16.27 -26.30
N GLU A 33 -9.48 17.25 -25.51
CA GLU A 33 -9.28 18.63 -25.96
C GLU A 33 -8.25 18.73 -27.09
N LEU A 34 -7.11 18.05 -26.94
CA LEU A 34 -6.07 17.99 -27.98
C LEU A 34 -6.61 17.33 -29.26
N ASN A 35 -7.34 16.22 -29.14
CA ASN A 35 -7.98 15.56 -30.26
C ASN A 35 -9.02 16.45 -30.97
N ASN A 36 -9.80 17.21 -30.20
CA ASN A 36 -10.76 18.17 -30.75
C ASN A 36 -10.06 19.33 -31.46
N ALA A 37 -8.99 19.89 -30.88
CA ALA A 37 -8.18 20.93 -31.51
C ALA A 37 -7.58 20.45 -32.84
N MET A 38 -7.02 19.23 -32.87
CA MET A 38 -6.50 18.63 -34.10
C MET A 38 -7.61 18.43 -35.17
N THR A 39 -8.79 17.99 -34.74
CA THR A 39 -9.95 17.82 -35.63
C THR A 39 -10.43 19.16 -36.20
N GLN A 40 -10.50 20.20 -35.38
CA GLN A 40 -10.85 21.55 -35.80
C GLN A 40 -9.80 22.15 -36.75
N MET A 41 -8.51 21.89 -36.50
CA MET A 41 -7.43 22.32 -37.39
C MET A 41 -7.54 21.66 -38.78
N SER A 42 -7.79 20.34 -38.82
CA SER A 42 -7.98 19.58 -40.05
C SER A 42 -9.20 20.07 -40.85
N ASN A 43 -10.36 20.17 -40.20
CA ASN A 43 -11.61 20.55 -40.86
C ASN A 43 -11.73 22.07 -41.13
N GLY A 44 -10.89 22.89 -40.50
CA GLY A 44 -10.91 24.34 -40.61
C GLY A 44 -9.78 24.89 -41.49
N PRO A 45 -8.67 25.38 -40.91
CA PRO A 45 -7.58 26.02 -41.65
C PRO A 45 -6.90 25.11 -42.68
N VAL A 46 -6.71 23.81 -42.42
CA VAL A 46 -6.12 22.87 -43.39
C VAL A 46 -7.03 22.69 -44.60
N ALA A 47 -8.33 22.43 -44.38
CA ALA A 47 -9.30 22.30 -45.46
C ALA A 47 -9.39 23.58 -46.32
N ARG A 48 -9.36 24.77 -45.70
CA ARG A 48 -9.35 26.05 -46.43
C ARG A 48 -8.07 26.25 -47.24
N LEU A 49 -6.92 25.83 -46.72
CA LEU A 49 -5.65 25.88 -47.44
C LEU A 49 -5.65 24.95 -48.66
N ASP A 50 -6.15 23.72 -48.53
CA ASP A 50 -6.31 22.79 -49.65
C ASP A 50 -7.19 23.39 -50.76
N LEU A 51 -8.32 24.01 -50.40
CA LEU A 51 -9.20 24.67 -51.37
C LEU A 51 -8.52 25.86 -52.06
N ALA A 52 -7.72 26.65 -51.35
CA ALA A 52 -6.98 27.78 -51.94
C ALA A 52 -5.95 27.27 -52.96
N GLN A 53 -5.26 26.19 -52.63
CA GLN A 53 -4.33 25.52 -53.55
C GLN A 53 -5.05 24.93 -54.77
N ARG A 54 -6.22 24.30 -54.59
CA ARG A 54 -7.05 23.81 -55.72
C ARG A 54 -7.48 24.94 -56.64
N VAL A 55 -7.91 26.09 -56.10
CA VAL A 55 -8.25 27.27 -56.90
C VAL A 55 -7.04 27.76 -57.70
N SER A 56 -5.86 27.86 -57.07
CA SER A 56 -4.62 28.23 -57.77
C SER A 56 -4.28 27.25 -58.91
N VAL A 57 -4.33 25.95 -58.63
CA VAL A 57 -4.04 24.91 -59.64
C VAL A 57 -5.06 24.94 -60.79
N ALA A 58 -6.35 25.07 -60.49
CA ALA A 58 -7.40 25.15 -61.50
C ALA A 58 -7.27 26.41 -62.36
N GLN A 59 -6.91 27.55 -61.76
CA GLN A 59 -6.60 28.79 -62.49
C GLN A 59 -5.42 28.59 -63.44
N LEU A 60 -4.31 28.04 -62.96
CA LEU A 60 -3.14 27.76 -63.79
C LEU A 60 -3.46 26.80 -64.95
N GLN A 61 -4.33 25.80 -64.71
CA GLN A 61 -4.81 24.94 -65.78
C GLN A 61 -5.69 25.70 -66.78
N SER A 62 -6.59 26.56 -66.33
CA SER A 62 -7.42 27.41 -67.18
C SER A 62 -6.56 28.30 -68.10
N ILE A 63 -5.58 29.01 -67.51
CA ILE A 63 -4.62 29.83 -68.26
C ILE A 63 -3.82 28.98 -69.25
N ARG A 64 -3.34 27.80 -68.84
CA ARG A 64 -2.60 26.89 -69.74
C ARG A 64 -3.45 26.49 -70.95
N GLN A 65 -4.71 26.11 -70.74
CA GLN A 65 -5.59 25.72 -71.85
C GLN A 65 -5.99 26.90 -72.72
N GLN A 66 -6.18 28.09 -72.16
CA GLN A 66 -6.35 29.33 -72.91
C GLN A 66 -5.14 29.60 -73.82
N LYS A 67 -3.90 29.44 -73.33
CA LYS A 67 -2.70 29.59 -74.15
C LYS A 67 -2.62 28.52 -75.24
N ASN A 68 -2.93 27.27 -74.93
CA ASN A 68 -2.99 26.19 -75.91
C ASN A 68 -4.04 26.47 -76.99
N LEU A 69 -5.19 27.01 -76.61
CA LEU A 69 -6.26 27.39 -77.54
C LEU A 69 -5.82 28.47 -78.53
N ILE A 70 -5.08 29.50 -78.05
CA ILE A 70 -4.55 30.56 -78.91
C ILE A 70 -3.45 30.03 -79.84
N ALA A 71 -2.66 29.07 -79.38
CA ALA A 71 -1.55 28.47 -80.13
C ALA A 71 -1.97 27.28 -81.03
N ALA A 72 -3.21 26.80 -80.90
CA ALA A 72 -3.71 25.64 -81.63
C ALA A 72 -3.77 25.93 -83.13
N THR A 73 -3.38 24.94 -83.93
CA THR A 73 -3.31 25.03 -85.39
C THR A 73 -4.35 24.15 -86.08
N THR A 74 -4.93 23.19 -85.35
CA THR A 74 -5.94 22.25 -85.87
C THR A 74 -7.25 22.33 -85.08
N PRO A 75 -8.41 22.00 -85.70
CA PRO A 75 -9.68 21.94 -84.99
C PRO A 75 -9.68 20.98 -83.79
N THR A 76 -8.97 19.85 -83.90
CA THR A 76 -8.85 18.86 -82.81
C THR A 76 -8.10 19.43 -81.60
N GLU A 77 -7.04 20.20 -81.82
CA GLU A 77 -6.32 20.89 -80.74
C GLU A 77 -7.19 21.97 -80.07
N ILE A 78 -7.96 22.73 -80.87
CA ILE A 78 -8.90 23.74 -80.38
C ILE A 78 -9.95 23.10 -79.48
N ASP A 79 -10.57 22.00 -79.91
CA ASP A 79 -11.61 21.33 -79.14
C ASP A 79 -11.05 20.70 -77.86
N ALA A 80 -9.88 20.06 -77.93
CA ALA A 80 -9.22 19.49 -76.75
C ALA A 80 -8.82 20.56 -75.71
N ALA A 81 -8.30 21.71 -76.15
CA ALA A 81 -7.97 22.83 -75.27
C ALA A 81 -9.25 23.44 -74.66
N ARG A 82 -10.31 23.60 -75.47
CA ARG A 82 -11.61 24.12 -75.00
C ARG A 82 -12.23 23.22 -73.93
N GLU A 83 -12.26 21.90 -74.17
CA GLU A 83 -12.81 20.92 -73.23
C GLU A 83 -12.06 20.94 -71.89
N LYS A 84 -10.73 20.83 -71.93
CA LYS A 84 -9.90 20.88 -70.71
C LYS A 84 -10.00 22.22 -70.00
N GLY A 85 -10.11 23.32 -70.73
CA GLY A 85 -10.33 24.65 -70.17
C GLY A 85 -11.69 24.77 -69.46
N ASN A 86 -12.74 24.18 -70.04
CA ASN A 86 -14.06 24.12 -69.40
C ASN A 86 -14.02 23.31 -68.10
N ALA A 87 -13.34 22.17 -68.12
CA ALA A 87 -13.16 21.35 -66.92
C ALA A 87 -12.41 22.12 -65.81
N ALA A 88 -11.35 22.85 -66.17
CA ALA A 88 -10.60 23.69 -65.22
C ALA A 88 -11.47 24.80 -64.60
N ARG A 89 -12.32 25.46 -65.40
CA ARG A 89 -13.28 26.46 -64.89
C ARG A 89 -14.30 25.85 -63.92
N VAL A 90 -14.82 24.68 -64.25
CA VAL A 90 -15.77 23.96 -63.37
C VAL A 90 -15.11 23.59 -62.04
N GLU A 91 -13.88 23.08 -62.07
CA GLU A 91 -13.12 22.75 -60.86
C GLU A 91 -12.84 24.01 -60.02
N LEU A 92 -12.42 25.10 -60.65
CA LEU A 92 -12.18 26.38 -59.97
C LEU A 92 -13.44 26.85 -59.26
N LYS A 93 -14.57 26.89 -59.96
CA LYS A 93 -15.86 27.28 -59.40
C LYS A 93 -16.28 26.37 -58.24
N THR A 94 -16.13 25.05 -58.41
CA THR A 94 -16.50 24.07 -57.39
C THR A 94 -15.66 24.23 -56.12
N ALA A 95 -14.34 24.41 -56.27
CA ALA A 95 -13.43 24.65 -55.15
C ALA A 95 -13.77 25.95 -54.43
N LEU A 96 -14.07 27.01 -55.19
CA LEU A 96 -14.43 28.33 -54.66
C LEU A 96 -15.78 28.33 -53.93
N ASP A 97 -16.81 27.70 -54.48
CA ASP A 97 -18.13 27.56 -53.85
C ASP A 97 -18.02 26.78 -52.53
N LYS A 98 -17.22 25.70 -52.52
CA LYS A 98 -16.91 24.94 -51.31
C LYS A 98 -16.09 25.76 -50.31
N ALA A 99 -15.16 26.59 -50.77
CA ALA A 99 -14.36 27.44 -49.89
C ALA A 99 -15.21 28.52 -49.21
N LEU A 100 -16.16 29.11 -49.94
CA LEU A 100 -17.10 30.09 -49.42
C LEU A 100 -18.05 29.49 -48.36
N SER A 101 -18.42 28.21 -48.48
CA SER A 101 -19.31 27.55 -47.51
C SER A 101 -18.65 27.25 -46.16
N ILE A 102 -17.31 27.11 -46.14
CA ILE A 102 -16.51 26.90 -44.91
C ILE A 102 -15.70 28.14 -44.52
N ALA A 103 -15.93 29.28 -45.18
CA ALA A 103 -15.17 30.49 -44.94
C ALA A 103 -15.49 31.07 -43.55
N THR A 104 -14.44 31.38 -42.79
CA THR A 104 -14.52 32.19 -41.58
C THR A 104 -14.96 33.62 -41.91
N GLU A 105 -15.55 34.34 -40.95
CA GLU A 105 -15.89 35.77 -41.09
C GLU A 105 -14.71 36.62 -41.63
N GLN A 106 -13.50 36.39 -41.12
CA GLN A 106 -12.29 37.10 -41.58
C GLN A 106 -11.84 36.72 -43.01
N GLY A 107 -12.16 35.50 -43.45
CA GLY A 107 -11.72 34.94 -44.72
C GLY A 107 -12.71 35.17 -45.86
N LYS A 108 -14.01 35.29 -45.55
CA LYS A 108 -15.09 35.43 -46.52
C LYS A 108 -14.90 36.61 -47.49
N PRO A 109 -14.50 37.83 -47.06
CA PRO A 109 -14.23 38.93 -48.00
C PRO A 109 -13.11 38.61 -49.00
N ARG A 110 -12.10 37.83 -48.60
CA ARG A 110 -10.98 37.43 -49.47
C ARG A 110 -11.41 36.39 -50.50
N TRP A 111 -12.23 35.43 -50.09
CA TRP A 111 -12.83 34.47 -51.02
C TRP A 111 -13.77 35.13 -52.03
N LEU A 112 -14.54 36.14 -51.61
CA LEU A 112 -15.37 36.92 -52.53
C LEU A 112 -14.52 37.72 -53.54
N LYS A 113 -13.38 38.25 -53.12
CA LYS A 113 -12.42 38.90 -54.03
C LYS A 113 -11.85 37.91 -55.07
N ILE A 114 -11.53 36.68 -54.67
CA ILE A 114 -11.15 35.61 -55.60
C ILE A 114 -12.29 35.33 -56.59
N GLN A 115 -13.53 35.26 -56.11
CA GLN A 115 -14.71 35.05 -56.95
C GLN A 115 -14.88 36.14 -58.00
N GLU A 116 -14.68 37.40 -57.62
CA GLU A 116 -14.74 38.54 -58.54
C GLU A 116 -13.67 38.44 -59.63
N PHE A 117 -12.41 38.18 -59.26
CA PHE A 117 -11.34 38.01 -60.25
C PHE A 117 -11.53 36.78 -61.13
N ALA A 118 -12.06 35.68 -60.59
CA ALA A 118 -12.39 34.49 -61.35
C ALA A 118 -13.46 34.78 -62.42
N ALA A 119 -14.52 35.50 -62.04
CA ALA A 119 -15.56 35.92 -62.98
C ALA A 119 -15.00 36.88 -64.06
N LYS A 120 -14.11 37.81 -63.70
CA LYS A 120 -13.41 38.67 -64.66
C LYS A 120 -12.53 37.86 -65.61
N ALA A 121 -11.78 36.87 -65.10
CA ALA A 121 -10.94 35.99 -65.91
C ALA A 121 -11.78 35.16 -66.89
N ASP A 122 -12.92 34.64 -66.44
CA ASP A 122 -13.84 33.89 -67.30
C ASP A 122 -14.44 34.78 -68.40
N ALA A 123 -14.89 35.99 -68.08
CA ALA A 123 -15.41 36.92 -69.07
C ALA A 123 -14.37 37.30 -70.15
N VAL A 124 -13.10 37.45 -69.76
CA VAL A 124 -12.01 37.70 -70.70
C VAL A 124 -11.70 36.47 -71.54
N ASP A 125 -11.65 35.28 -70.94
CA ASP A 125 -11.39 34.03 -71.68
C ASP A 125 -12.55 33.67 -72.64
N ASP A 126 -13.79 34.06 -72.34
CA ASP A 126 -14.92 33.94 -73.29
C ASP A 126 -14.71 34.80 -74.55
N ARG A 127 -14.26 36.06 -74.36
CA ARG A 127 -13.91 36.95 -75.49
C ARG A 127 -12.75 36.41 -76.31
N ILE A 128 -11.79 35.76 -75.65
CA ILE A 128 -10.64 35.13 -76.31
C ILE A 128 -11.07 33.92 -77.13
N ARG A 129 -11.91 33.04 -76.57
CA ARG A 129 -12.51 31.91 -77.28
C ARG A 129 -13.29 32.35 -78.50
N ALA A 130 -14.09 33.42 -78.37
CA ALA A 130 -14.84 34.00 -79.49
C ALA A 130 -13.90 34.56 -80.58
N ALA A 131 -12.82 35.24 -80.20
CA ALA A 131 -11.83 35.77 -81.14
C ALA A 131 -11.08 34.64 -81.88
N VAL A 132 -10.68 33.56 -81.19
CA VAL A 132 -10.06 32.38 -81.82
C VAL A 132 -11.04 31.71 -82.79
N GLN A 133 -12.31 31.56 -82.42
CA GLN A 133 -13.34 30.98 -83.29
C GLN A 133 -13.62 31.83 -84.53
N ALA A 134 -13.47 33.15 -84.42
CA ALA A 134 -13.59 34.09 -85.54
C ALA A 134 -12.30 34.20 -86.39
N GLY A 135 -11.24 33.45 -86.08
CA GLY A 135 -9.95 33.52 -86.76
C GLY A 135 -9.11 34.76 -86.41
N ALA A 136 -9.52 35.55 -85.41
CA ALA A 136 -8.86 36.78 -84.98
C ALA A 136 -7.80 36.50 -83.90
N THR A 137 -6.79 35.69 -84.23
CA THR A 137 -5.75 35.23 -83.28
C THR A 137 -4.95 36.37 -82.66
N ASP A 138 -4.65 37.42 -83.42
CA ASP A 138 -3.94 38.61 -82.90
C ASP A 138 -4.77 39.33 -81.82
N GLN A 139 -6.09 39.41 -82.00
CA GLN A 139 -6.99 39.99 -81.01
C GLN A 139 -7.05 39.10 -79.77
N ALA A 140 -7.18 37.78 -79.93
CA ALA A 140 -7.17 36.81 -78.84
C ALA A 140 -5.87 36.91 -78.02
N GLN A 141 -4.72 37.02 -78.68
CA GLN A 141 -3.43 37.18 -78.02
C GLN A 141 -3.34 38.49 -77.25
N ARG A 142 -3.77 39.62 -77.83
CA ARG A 142 -3.80 40.92 -77.13
C ARG A 142 -4.65 40.87 -75.86
N LEU A 143 -5.87 40.33 -75.96
CA LEU A 143 -6.76 40.15 -74.80
C LEU A 143 -6.11 39.26 -73.73
N SER A 144 -5.42 38.20 -74.13
CA SER A 144 -4.77 37.27 -73.21
C SER A 144 -3.60 37.88 -72.44
N VAL A 145 -2.78 38.73 -73.09
CA VAL A 145 -1.58 39.32 -72.45
C VAL A 145 -1.87 40.62 -71.70
N THR A 146 -3.04 41.23 -71.92
CA THR A 146 -3.49 42.45 -71.23
C THR A 146 -4.54 42.10 -70.17
N GLU A 147 -5.83 42.21 -70.50
CA GLU A 147 -6.96 42.00 -69.58
C GLU A 147 -6.91 40.62 -68.89
N GLY A 148 -6.54 39.57 -69.65
CA GLY A 148 -6.47 38.21 -69.12
C GLY A 148 -5.35 38.03 -68.10
N ARG A 149 -4.18 38.64 -68.36
CA ARG A 149 -3.05 38.65 -67.43
C ARG A 149 -3.34 39.49 -66.19
N GLU A 150 -4.02 40.62 -66.34
CA GLU A 150 -4.43 41.46 -65.20
C GLU A 150 -5.39 40.70 -64.27
N ALA A 151 -6.40 40.03 -64.83
CA ALA A 151 -7.34 39.22 -64.06
C ALA A 151 -6.65 38.04 -63.37
N ALA A 152 -5.74 37.34 -64.07
CA ALA A 152 -4.95 36.25 -63.51
C ALA A 152 -4.06 36.71 -62.35
N ASN A 153 -3.29 37.79 -62.53
CA ASN A 153 -2.43 38.33 -61.47
C ASN A 153 -3.23 38.79 -60.25
N GLY A 154 -4.42 39.37 -60.46
CA GLY A 154 -5.33 39.76 -59.38
C GLY A 154 -5.85 38.55 -58.59
N LEU A 155 -6.20 37.47 -59.30
CA LEU A 155 -6.61 36.21 -58.68
C LEU A 155 -5.46 35.58 -57.89
N ASP A 156 -4.27 35.47 -58.49
CA ASP A 156 -3.08 34.89 -57.84
C ASP A 156 -2.74 35.66 -56.56
N ALA A 157 -2.71 36.99 -56.60
CA ALA A 157 -2.45 37.82 -55.43
C ALA A 157 -3.51 37.63 -54.31
N ALA A 158 -4.79 37.46 -54.68
CA ALA A 158 -5.86 37.20 -53.71
C ALA A 158 -5.76 35.81 -53.09
N VAL A 159 -5.37 34.80 -53.88
CA VAL A 159 -5.10 33.44 -53.38
C VAL A 159 -3.88 33.42 -52.46
N ASP A 160 -2.80 34.10 -52.82
CA ASP A 160 -1.57 34.18 -52.00
C ASP A 160 -1.85 34.81 -50.64
N GLU A 161 -2.68 35.86 -50.58
CA GLU A 161 -3.10 36.48 -49.32
C GLU A 161 -3.86 35.47 -48.43
N LEU A 162 -4.73 34.66 -49.02
CA LEU A 162 -5.47 33.62 -48.31
C LEU A 162 -4.58 32.46 -47.86
N VAL A 163 -3.64 32.03 -48.68
CA VAL A 163 -2.65 31.01 -48.31
C VAL A 163 -1.79 31.49 -47.16
N ALA A 164 -1.34 32.75 -47.17
CA ALA A 164 -0.58 33.35 -46.08
C ALA A 164 -1.40 33.40 -44.79
N LEU A 165 -2.66 33.84 -44.85
CA LEU A 165 -3.58 33.85 -43.70
C LEU A 165 -3.80 32.44 -43.14
N SER A 166 -4.08 31.46 -44.00
CA SER A 166 -4.28 30.07 -43.57
C SER A 166 -3.02 29.47 -42.95
N LYS A 167 -1.83 29.74 -43.50
CA LYS A 167 -0.55 29.30 -42.92
C LYS A 167 -0.31 29.93 -41.54
N GLN A 168 -0.62 31.21 -41.38
CA GLN A 168 -0.52 31.87 -40.08
C GLN A 168 -1.47 31.24 -39.06
N GLN A 169 -2.74 31.02 -39.44
CA GLN A 169 -3.71 30.35 -38.56
C GLN A 169 -3.28 28.93 -38.16
N LEU A 170 -2.61 28.19 -39.06
CA LEU A 170 -2.02 26.88 -38.72
C LEU A 170 -0.85 27.01 -37.74
N ALA A 171 0.01 28.00 -37.92
CA ALA A 171 1.13 28.25 -37.01
C ALA A 171 0.65 28.65 -35.61
N ASP A 172 -0.38 29.50 -35.53
CA ASP A 172 -1.00 29.93 -34.27
C ASP A 172 -1.66 28.73 -33.57
N ALA A 173 -2.45 27.92 -34.30
CA ALA A 173 -3.09 26.72 -33.76
C ALA A 173 -2.09 25.66 -33.27
N ASN A 174 -0.97 25.47 -34.00
CA ASN A 174 0.10 24.58 -33.55
C ASN A 174 0.74 25.11 -32.26
N THR A 175 1.03 26.40 -32.18
CA THR A 175 1.62 27.03 -30.98
C THR A 175 0.69 26.89 -29.77
N GLU A 176 -0.61 27.09 -29.96
CA GLU A 176 -1.62 26.90 -28.92
C GLU A 176 -1.70 25.43 -28.46
N THR A 177 -1.62 24.48 -29.41
CA THR A 177 -1.60 23.05 -29.12
C THR A 177 -0.32 22.63 -28.37
N ASP A 178 0.84 23.20 -28.72
CA ASP A 178 2.10 22.96 -28.02
C ASP A 178 2.03 23.47 -26.57
N ILE A 179 1.51 24.69 -26.35
CA ILE A 179 1.30 25.25 -25.01
C ILE A 179 0.36 24.36 -24.18
N LEU A 180 -0.75 23.90 -24.78
CA LEU A 180 -1.69 22.98 -24.13
C LEU A 180 -0.99 21.69 -23.72
N TYR A 181 -0.22 21.09 -24.62
CA TYR A 181 0.54 19.87 -24.35
C TYR A 181 1.57 20.08 -23.22
N GLU A 182 2.37 21.13 -23.28
CA GLU A 182 3.39 21.41 -22.26
C GLU A 182 2.78 21.65 -20.88
N THR A 183 1.68 22.41 -20.83
CA THR A 183 0.96 22.69 -19.58
C THR A 183 0.38 21.42 -18.99
N THR A 184 -0.29 20.60 -19.80
CA THR A 184 -0.82 19.30 -19.37
C THR A 184 0.29 18.36 -18.91
N ARG A 185 1.37 18.23 -19.67
CA ARG A 185 2.54 17.41 -19.31
C ARG A 185 3.11 17.85 -17.97
N ASN A 186 3.40 19.13 -17.78
CA ASN A 186 4.02 19.65 -16.57
C ASN A 186 3.11 19.47 -15.35
N LEU A 187 1.79 19.66 -15.50
CA LEU A 187 0.82 19.41 -14.44
C LEU A 187 0.76 17.92 -14.08
N MET A 188 0.71 17.01 -15.06
CA MET A 188 0.70 15.57 -14.81
C MET A 188 1.98 15.10 -14.11
N VAL A 189 3.15 15.55 -14.58
CA VAL A 189 4.45 15.23 -13.96
C VAL A 189 4.52 15.80 -12.54
N GLY A 190 4.05 17.03 -12.33
CA GLY A 190 4.00 17.67 -11.02
C GLY A 190 3.12 16.90 -10.02
N VAL A 191 1.90 16.53 -10.42
CA VAL A 191 0.98 15.75 -9.57
C VAL A 191 1.55 14.35 -9.30
N ALA A 192 2.15 13.70 -10.30
CA ALA A 192 2.81 12.40 -10.11
C ALA A 192 3.98 12.51 -9.11
N GLY A 193 4.81 13.55 -9.21
CA GLY A 193 5.90 13.81 -8.27
C GLY A 193 5.39 14.01 -6.84
N VAL A 194 4.36 14.82 -6.64
CA VAL A 194 3.72 15.02 -5.34
C VAL A 194 3.14 13.72 -4.80
N ALA A 195 2.47 12.92 -5.63
CA ALA A 195 1.91 11.63 -5.23
C ALA A 195 3.01 10.66 -4.76
N VAL A 196 4.16 10.60 -5.45
CA VAL A 196 5.30 9.78 -5.04
C VAL A 196 5.86 10.24 -3.69
N VAL A 197 6.02 11.55 -3.47
CA VAL A 197 6.50 12.10 -2.20
C VAL A 197 5.54 11.77 -1.05
N ILE A 198 4.23 11.89 -1.27
CA ILE A 198 3.21 11.52 -0.29
C ILE A 198 3.26 10.01 0.00
N ALA A 199 3.34 9.17 -1.03
CA ALA A 199 3.43 7.73 -0.89
C ALA A 199 4.65 7.29 -0.08
N LEU A 200 5.83 7.82 -0.41
CA LEU A 200 7.08 7.52 0.30
C LEU A 200 7.03 8.02 1.75
N SER A 201 6.54 9.24 1.97
CA SER A 201 6.41 9.81 3.32
C SER A 201 5.45 8.98 4.19
N ALA A 202 4.29 8.61 3.64
CA ALA A 202 3.33 7.74 4.32
C ALA A 202 3.91 6.35 4.58
N ALA A 203 4.58 5.74 3.60
CA ALA A 203 5.20 4.43 3.73
C ALA A 203 6.29 4.42 4.83
N ILE A 204 7.20 5.39 4.82
CA ILE A 204 8.26 5.53 5.83
C ILE A 204 7.64 5.78 7.21
N TRP A 205 6.68 6.70 7.31
CA TRP A 205 6.03 7.03 8.58
C TRP A 205 5.28 5.85 9.19
N ILE A 206 4.51 5.12 8.39
CA ILE A 206 3.77 3.92 8.82
C ILE A 206 4.75 2.81 9.19
N SER A 207 5.74 2.53 8.34
CA SER A 207 6.75 1.50 8.58
C SER A 207 7.52 1.76 9.89
N MET A 208 8.02 2.98 10.09
CA MET A 208 8.72 3.33 11.33
C MET A 208 7.85 3.18 12.57
N THR A 209 6.57 3.56 12.49
CA THR A 209 5.65 3.48 13.63
C THR A 209 5.36 2.03 14.01
N ILE A 210 5.07 1.17 13.02
CA ILE A 210 4.79 -0.25 13.25
C ILE A 210 6.06 -0.98 13.72
N SER A 211 7.19 -0.81 13.03
CA SER A 211 8.44 -1.50 13.36
C SER A 211 8.94 -1.14 14.76
N ARG A 212 8.88 0.13 15.16
CA ARG A 212 9.30 0.56 16.51
C ARG A 212 8.39 -0.03 17.59
N GLY A 213 7.08 0.01 17.40
CA GLY A 213 6.15 -0.51 18.40
C GLY A 213 6.24 -2.04 18.53
N LEU A 214 6.40 -2.76 17.42
CA LEU A 214 6.62 -4.20 17.44
C LEU A 214 7.97 -4.58 18.08
N ALA A 215 9.04 -3.82 17.81
CA ALA A 215 10.35 -4.03 18.44
C ALA A 215 10.31 -3.87 19.97
N ARG A 216 9.45 -2.97 20.48
CA ARG A 216 9.24 -2.85 21.94
C ARG A 216 8.46 -4.02 22.50
N ALA A 217 7.44 -4.50 21.79
CA ALA A 217 6.69 -5.69 22.19
C ALA A 217 7.62 -6.90 22.29
N THR A 218 8.46 -7.13 21.27
CA THR A 218 9.43 -8.23 21.26
C THR A 218 10.47 -8.09 22.37
N ALA A 219 10.97 -6.87 22.64
CA ALA A 219 11.87 -6.64 23.76
C ALA A 219 11.24 -6.96 25.12
N GLY A 220 9.98 -6.57 25.35
CA GLY A 220 9.25 -6.91 26.57
C GLY A 220 9.06 -8.41 26.76
N VAL A 221 8.61 -9.10 25.72
CA VAL A 221 8.46 -10.57 25.74
C VAL A 221 9.80 -11.27 25.94
N ARG A 222 10.88 -10.73 25.37
CA ARG A 222 12.23 -11.27 25.57
C ARG A 222 12.69 -11.16 27.03
N ASN A 223 12.46 -10.03 27.70
CA ASN A 223 12.78 -9.90 29.13
C ASN A 223 12.04 -10.95 29.96
N VAL A 224 10.76 -11.18 29.65
CA VAL A 224 9.96 -12.25 30.29
C VAL A 224 10.57 -13.62 30.04
N ALA A 225 10.97 -13.93 28.81
CA ALA A 225 11.62 -15.20 28.46
C ALA A 225 12.97 -15.38 29.17
N GLU A 226 13.69 -14.29 29.46
CA GLU A 226 14.94 -14.29 30.23
C GLU A 226 14.69 -14.29 31.76
N GLY A 227 13.43 -14.25 32.21
CA GLY A 227 13.04 -14.28 33.63
C GLY A 227 13.02 -12.91 34.32
N ASP A 228 13.35 -11.82 33.62
CA ASP A 228 13.24 -10.46 34.15
C ASP A 228 11.80 -9.95 34.02
N LEU A 229 11.01 -10.16 35.08
CA LEU A 229 9.68 -9.62 35.19
C LEU A 229 9.66 -8.18 35.73
N THR A 230 10.78 -7.58 36.12
CA THR A 230 10.82 -6.26 36.79
C THR A 230 10.55 -5.07 35.87
N ARG A 231 10.63 -5.29 34.55
CA ARG A 231 10.42 -4.26 33.52
C ARG A 231 9.03 -4.36 32.90
N THR A 232 8.42 -3.21 32.61
CA THR A 232 7.20 -3.10 31.79
C THR A 232 7.52 -2.40 30.48
N VAL A 233 6.66 -2.55 29.48
CA VAL A 233 6.81 -1.92 28.17
C VAL A 233 6.03 -0.60 28.12
N GLU A 234 6.70 0.46 27.68
CA GLU A 234 6.07 1.78 27.52
C GLU A 234 5.09 1.81 26.34
N ILE A 235 3.85 2.23 26.61
CA ILE A 235 2.79 2.39 25.60
C ILE A 235 2.86 3.81 25.03
N SER A 236 3.40 3.96 23.82
CA SER A 236 3.51 5.29 23.18
C SER A 236 2.44 5.59 22.13
N THR A 237 1.59 4.62 21.77
CA THR A 237 0.56 4.77 20.73
C THR A 237 -0.81 4.36 21.27
N LYS A 238 -1.88 4.90 20.66
CA LYS A 238 -3.29 4.59 20.97
C LYS A 238 -3.95 3.75 19.88
N ASP A 239 -3.15 3.01 19.11
CA ASP A 239 -3.56 2.10 18.05
C ASP A 239 -3.42 0.64 18.49
N GLU A 240 -3.61 -0.30 17.57
CA GLU A 240 -3.54 -1.74 17.84
C GLU A 240 -2.17 -2.18 18.40
N ILE A 241 -1.10 -1.43 18.12
CA ILE A 241 0.21 -1.69 18.75
C ILE A 241 0.20 -1.28 20.22
N GLY A 242 -0.42 -0.16 20.56
CA GLY A 242 -0.57 0.26 21.95
C GLY A 242 -1.41 -0.74 22.77
N GLU A 243 -2.44 -1.30 22.15
CA GLU A 243 -3.27 -2.37 22.74
C GLU A 243 -2.46 -3.65 22.96
N LEU A 244 -1.67 -4.08 21.96
CA LEU A 244 -0.73 -5.20 22.09
C LEU A 244 0.25 -4.99 23.26
N LEU A 245 0.86 -3.81 23.35
CA LEU A 245 1.78 -3.47 24.44
C LEU A 245 1.07 -3.48 25.81
N GLY A 246 -0.18 -3.03 25.87
CA GLY A 246 -1.03 -3.15 27.06
C GLY A 246 -1.23 -4.60 27.49
N HIS A 247 -1.52 -5.50 26.55
CA HIS A 247 -1.65 -6.94 26.84
C HIS A 247 -0.34 -7.57 27.32
N VAL A 248 0.80 -7.18 26.76
CA VAL A 248 2.13 -7.62 27.24
C VAL A 248 2.35 -7.21 28.69
N ASN A 249 1.98 -5.98 29.08
CA ASN A 249 2.10 -5.52 30.47
C ASN A 249 1.17 -6.30 31.42
N VAL A 250 -0.06 -6.60 31.00
CA VAL A 250 -0.97 -7.45 31.79
C VAL A 250 -0.39 -8.85 31.99
N MET A 251 0.23 -9.43 30.97
CA MET A 251 0.92 -10.73 31.06
C MET A 251 2.07 -10.68 32.08
N ILE A 252 2.92 -9.65 32.02
CA ILE A 252 4.03 -9.45 32.97
C ILE A 252 3.50 -9.38 34.41
N GLU A 253 2.45 -8.60 34.65
CA GLU A 253 1.87 -8.44 35.98
C GLU A 253 1.28 -9.76 36.52
N ARG A 254 0.63 -10.55 35.66
CA ARG A 254 0.12 -11.87 36.04
C ARG A 254 1.24 -12.85 36.37
N LEU A 255 2.32 -12.86 35.59
CA LEU A 255 3.48 -13.72 35.86
C LEU A 255 4.19 -13.31 37.16
N ARG A 256 4.30 -12.00 37.46
CA ARG A 256 4.82 -11.54 38.76
C ARG A 256 4.02 -12.09 39.93
N GLY A 257 2.69 -12.04 39.85
CA GLY A 257 1.81 -12.60 40.88
C GLY A 257 2.08 -14.10 41.09
N VAL A 258 2.15 -14.88 40.01
CA VAL A 258 2.43 -16.32 40.08
C VAL A 258 3.80 -16.60 40.72
N VAL A 259 4.84 -15.83 40.39
CA VAL A 259 6.16 -15.98 41.00
C VAL A 259 6.15 -15.58 42.49
N ALA A 260 5.44 -14.52 42.86
CA ALA A 260 5.29 -14.10 44.25
C ALA A 260 4.58 -15.18 45.09
N ASP A 261 3.50 -15.77 44.56
CA ASP A 261 2.78 -16.86 45.22
C ASP A 261 3.67 -18.11 45.37
N ALA A 262 4.46 -18.45 44.36
CA ALA A 262 5.41 -19.56 44.42
C ALA A 262 6.53 -19.32 45.46
N LEU A 263 7.05 -18.09 45.55
CA LEU A 263 8.03 -17.71 46.57
C LEU A 263 7.45 -17.79 47.99
N ALA A 264 6.22 -17.31 48.18
CA ALA A 264 5.53 -17.41 49.47
C ALA A 264 5.29 -18.87 49.88
N ALA A 265 4.85 -19.72 48.95
CA ALA A 265 4.70 -21.15 49.19
C ALA A 265 6.03 -21.83 49.55
N SER A 266 7.11 -21.51 48.83
CA SER A 266 8.46 -22.03 49.12
C SER A 266 8.96 -21.59 50.50
N SER A 267 8.73 -20.33 50.90
CA SER A 267 9.07 -19.81 52.23
C SER A 267 8.30 -20.53 53.34
N ASN A 268 7.01 -20.82 53.14
CA ASN A 268 6.20 -21.58 54.08
C ASN A 268 6.71 -23.02 54.24
N VAL A 269 7.06 -23.68 53.12
CA VAL A 269 7.65 -25.04 53.15
C VAL A 269 9.00 -25.03 53.86
N SER A 270 9.86 -24.04 53.60
CA SER A 270 11.15 -23.90 54.28
C SER A 270 10.97 -23.73 55.78
N SER A 271 10.05 -22.86 56.20
CA SER A 271 9.78 -22.60 57.62
C SER A 271 9.21 -23.86 58.31
N GLY A 272 8.23 -24.51 57.68
CA GLY A 272 7.66 -25.76 58.20
C GLY A 272 8.68 -26.91 58.27
N SER A 273 9.64 -26.95 57.34
CA SER A 273 10.73 -27.93 57.36
C SER A 273 11.72 -27.66 58.50
N GLN A 274 11.99 -26.40 58.85
CA GLN A 274 12.80 -26.03 60.02
C GLN A 274 12.11 -26.41 61.33
N GLU A 275 10.81 -26.14 61.45
CA GLU A 275 10.01 -26.54 62.63
C GLU A 275 9.93 -28.07 62.78
N LEU A 276 9.74 -28.79 61.68
CA LEU A 276 9.76 -30.25 61.67
C LEU A 276 11.13 -30.79 62.11
N SER A 277 12.23 -30.21 61.61
CA SER A 277 13.57 -30.60 62.01
C SER A 277 13.80 -30.43 63.51
N ALA A 278 13.41 -29.29 64.07
CA ALA A 278 13.51 -29.04 65.51
C ALA A 278 12.64 -30.00 66.35
N SER A 279 11.44 -30.32 65.85
CA SER A 279 10.55 -31.30 66.47
C SER A 279 11.12 -32.71 66.42
N SER A 280 11.74 -33.11 65.30
CA SER A 280 12.42 -34.39 65.16
C SER A 280 13.64 -34.51 66.10
N GLU A 281 14.39 -33.43 66.30
CA GLU A 281 15.53 -33.40 67.23
C GLU A 281 15.06 -33.56 68.68
N THR A 282 14.01 -32.84 69.07
CA THR A 282 13.36 -32.98 70.38
C THR A 282 12.82 -34.40 70.60
N LEU A 283 12.16 -34.98 69.59
CA LEU A 283 11.66 -36.36 69.65
C LEU A 283 12.80 -37.37 69.78
N SER A 284 13.89 -37.18 69.03
CA SER A 284 15.08 -38.05 69.12
C SER A 284 15.69 -38.02 70.52
N GLN A 285 15.75 -36.82 71.13
CA GLN A 285 16.27 -36.66 72.48
C GLN A 285 15.34 -37.33 73.51
N GLY A 286 14.04 -37.10 73.43
CA GLY A 286 13.05 -37.78 74.29
C GLY A 286 13.06 -39.30 74.12
N ALA A 287 13.26 -39.81 72.89
CA ALA A 287 13.41 -41.24 72.64
C ALA A 287 14.69 -41.81 73.30
N THR A 288 15.78 -41.03 73.34
CA THR A 288 17.03 -41.43 74.02
C THR A 288 16.85 -41.45 75.54
N GLU A 289 16.17 -40.45 76.12
CA GLU A 289 15.83 -40.42 77.54
C GLU A 289 14.91 -41.59 77.93
N GLN A 290 13.92 -41.90 77.09
CA GLN A 290 13.02 -43.03 77.31
C GLN A 290 13.76 -44.37 77.21
N ALA A 291 14.69 -44.51 76.26
CA ALA A 291 15.55 -45.69 76.17
C ALA A 291 16.40 -45.86 77.44
N SER A 292 17.03 -44.79 77.93
CA SER A 292 17.80 -44.82 79.18
C SER A 292 16.92 -45.17 80.40
N SER A 293 15.71 -44.63 80.47
CA SER A 293 14.76 -44.94 81.55
C SER A 293 14.32 -46.41 81.51
N ALA A 294 14.13 -46.95 80.31
CA ALA A 294 13.82 -48.37 80.12
C ALA A 294 15.01 -49.27 80.53
N GLU A 295 16.25 -48.89 80.22
CA GLU A 295 17.45 -49.58 80.70
C GLU A 295 17.54 -49.58 82.24
N GLU A 296 17.31 -48.44 82.89
CA GLU A 296 17.32 -48.33 84.35
C GLU A 296 16.19 -49.15 85.00
N ALA A 297 14.99 -49.14 84.41
CA ALA A 297 13.88 -49.98 84.84
C ALA A 297 14.20 -51.47 84.68
N SER A 298 14.81 -51.88 83.56
CA SER A 298 15.28 -53.25 83.36
C SER A 298 16.33 -53.66 84.38
N ALA A 299 17.31 -52.81 84.69
CA ALA A 299 18.29 -53.06 85.74
C ALA A 299 17.65 -53.18 87.12
N SER A 300 16.67 -52.32 87.42
CA SER A 300 15.88 -52.40 88.66
C SER A 300 15.07 -53.69 88.74
N MET A 301 14.53 -54.16 87.62
CA MET A 301 13.84 -55.45 87.52
C MET A 301 14.79 -56.64 87.72
N GLU A 302 16.02 -56.58 87.20
CA GLU A 302 17.06 -57.59 87.48
C GLU A 302 17.43 -57.63 88.97
N GLN A 303 17.63 -56.46 89.57
CA GLN A 303 17.90 -56.36 91.01
C GLN A 303 16.72 -56.85 91.85
N MET A 304 15.48 -56.55 91.44
CA MET A 304 14.28 -57.10 92.06
C MET A 304 14.21 -58.61 91.94
N ALA A 305 14.46 -59.17 90.75
CA ALA A 305 14.47 -60.62 90.53
C ALA A 305 15.53 -61.30 91.40
N ALA A 306 16.72 -60.71 91.54
CA ALA A 306 17.77 -61.17 92.43
C ALA A 306 17.32 -61.16 93.90
N ASN A 307 16.69 -60.08 94.37
CA ASN A 307 16.15 -59.99 95.73
C ASN A 307 14.99 -60.98 95.97
N ILE A 308 14.11 -61.19 95.00
CA ILE A 308 13.03 -62.19 95.08
C ILE A 308 13.63 -63.59 95.19
N LYS A 309 14.65 -63.90 94.36
CA LYS A 309 15.37 -65.17 94.43
C LYS A 309 16.03 -65.35 95.79
N GLN A 310 16.70 -64.32 96.31
CA GLN A 310 17.31 -64.34 97.64
C GLN A 310 16.26 -64.54 98.75
N ASN A 311 15.11 -63.87 98.67
CA ASN A 311 14.01 -64.06 99.63
C ASN A 311 13.41 -65.48 99.55
N ALA A 312 13.27 -66.04 98.35
CA ALA A 312 12.83 -67.42 98.17
C ALA A 312 13.84 -68.42 98.77
N ASP A 313 15.14 -68.20 98.55
CA ASP A 313 16.20 -69.02 99.15
C ASP A 313 16.21 -68.90 100.68
N ASN A 314 16.06 -67.67 101.22
CA ASN A 314 15.92 -67.43 102.66
C ASN A 314 14.67 -68.12 103.25
N ALA A 315 13.54 -68.08 102.53
CA ALA A 315 12.30 -68.74 102.96
C ALA A 315 12.46 -70.26 102.95
N ALA A 316 13.08 -70.84 101.92
CA ALA A 316 13.39 -72.27 101.85
C ALA A 316 14.37 -72.70 102.95
N GLN A 317 15.38 -71.88 103.25
CA GLN A 317 16.30 -72.10 104.36
C GLN A 317 15.58 -72.04 105.71
N THR A 318 14.68 -71.06 105.89
CA THR A 318 13.85 -70.91 107.08
C THR A 318 12.91 -72.11 107.24
N GLU A 319 12.29 -72.60 106.17
CA GLU A 319 11.49 -73.83 106.17
C GLU A 319 12.33 -75.03 106.60
N LYS A 320 13.55 -75.17 106.07
CA LYS A 320 14.47 -76.25 106.44
C LYS A 320 14.84 -76.20 107.93
N ILE A 321 15.13 -75.01 108.45
CA ILE A 321 15.39 -74.78 109.88
C ILE A 321 14.15 -75.14 110.70
N ALA A 322 12.97 -74.63 110.32
CA ALA A 322 11.71 -74.91 111.02
C ALA A 322 11.37 -76.41 111.03
N ARG A 323 11.54 -77.13 109.92
CA ARG A 323 11.39 -78.60 109.86
C ARG A 323 12.42 -79.30 110.73
N GLN A 324 13.67 -78.83 110.75
CA GLN A 324 14.70 -79.40 111.63
C GLN A 324 14.36 -79.18 113.10
N SER A 325 13.99 -77.96 113.50
CA SER A 325 13.54 -77.63 114.86
C SER A 325 12.29 -78.41 115.25
N SER A 326 11.36 -78.65 114.32
CA SER A 326 10.20 -79.52 114.55
C SER A 326 10.63 -80.97 114.82
N ARG A 327 11.59 -81.51 114.07
CA ARG A 327 12.16 -82.85 114.31
C ARG A 327 12.92 -82.92 115.62
N ASP A 328 13.71 -81.91 115.95
CA ASP A 328 14.45 -81.82 117.22
C ASP A 328 13.48 -81.70 118.40
N ALA A 329 12.36 -80.99 118.24
CA ALA A 329 11.27 -80.91 119.22
C ALA A 329 10.51 -82.24 119.36
N GLU A 330 10.26 -82.97 118.27
CA GLU A 330 9.71 -84.34 118.31
C GLU A 330 10.66 -85.31 119.02
N ALA A 331 11.96 -85.27 118.68
CA ALA A 331 12.97 -86.10 119.32
C ALA A 331 13.12 -85.77 120.81
N SER A 332 13.08 -84.47 121.15
CA SER A 332 13.03 -84.01 122.55
C SER A 332 11.75 -84.46 123.24
N GLY A 333 10.60 -84.40 122.58
CA GLY A 333 9.32 -84.91 123.06
C GLY A 333 9.35 -86.43 123.32
N GLN A 334 10.00 -87.21 122.44
CA GLN A 334 10.24 -88.65 122.66
C GLN A 334 11.23 -88.91 123.79
N ALA A 335 12.25 -88.07 123.96
CA ALA A 335 13.18 -88.17 125.08
C ALA A 335 12.50 -87.86 126.42
N VAL A 336 11.64 -86.83 126.46
CA VAL A 336 10.80 -86.51 127.62
C VAL A 336 9.79 -87.62 127.89
N ASN A 337 9.11 -88.17 126.87
CA ASN A 337 8.20 -89.31 127.06
C ASN A 337 8.93 -90.57 127.54
N ARG A 338 10.16 -90.84 127.06
CA ARG A 338 11.00 -91.91 127.59
C ARG A 338 11.40 -91.64 129.04
N ALA A 339 11.71 -90.39 129.40
CA ALA A 339 12.02 -90.01 130.77
C ALA A 339 10.80 -90.12 131.71
N VAL A 340 9.60 -89.73 131.26
CA VAL A 340 8.34 -89.86 132.02
C VAL A 340 7.90 -91.33 132.12
N GLY A 341 8.12 -92.13 131.07
CA GLY A 341 7.86 -93.58 131.08
C GLY A 341 8.79 -94.35 132.01
N ALA A 342 10.06 -93.95 132.13
CA ALA A 342 11.02 -94.51 133.08
C ALA A 342 10.77 -94.08 134.54
N MET A 343 9.86 -93.14 134.78
CA MET A 343 9.41 -92.71 136.11
C MET A 343 8.14 -93.44 136.60
N ARG A 344 7.67 -94.48 135.88
CA ARG A 344 6.59 -95.40 136.31
C ARG A 344 7.12 -96.82 136.47
#